data_AF-A0A925XQH4-F1
#
_entry.id   AF-A0A925XQH4-F1
#
_cell.length_a   1.000
_cell.length_b   1.000
_cell.length_c   1.000
_cell.angle_alpha   90.00
_cell.angle_beta   90.00
_cell.angle_gamma   90.00
#
_symmetry.space_group_name_H-M   'P 1'
#
loop_
_entity.id
_entity.type
_entity.pdbx_description
1 polymer ?
#
loop_
_entity_poly.entity_id
_entity_poly.type
_entity_poly.pdbx_seq_one_letter_code
_entity_poly.pdbx_strand_id
1 'polypeptide(L)' 'MTTTALPTLIPRTVLFGNPEKVGPQVSPDGKLLAYLAPDAGVLNVWVRTLGQDDDRAVTADRKRGIRAFFWQEDS' A
#
# COMPACT_ATOMS: atom_id res chain seq x y z
N MET A 1 1.47 -40.38 -27.26
CA MET A 1 1.96 -39.00 -27.38
C MET A 1 1.23 -38.17 -26.35
N THR A 2 1.90 -37.66 -25.33
CA THR A 2 1.30 -36.81 -24.30
C THR A 2 1.53 -35.36 -24.67
N THR A 3 0.47 -34.61 -24.98
CA THR A 3 0.53 -33.17 -25.21
C THR A 3 0.66 -32.48 -23.86
N THR A 4 1.82 -31.88 -23.57
CA THR A 4 2.01 -31.01 -22.40
C THR A 4 1.11 -29.77 -22.53
N ALA A 5 0.19 -29.58 -21.60
CA ALA A 5 -0.63 -28.38 -21.51
C ALA A 5 0.19 -27.20 -20.96
N LEU A 6 -0.05 -26.00 -21.48
CA LEU A 6 0.61 -24.78 -21.02
C LEU A 6 0.18 -24.42 -19.58
N PRO A 7 1.08 -23.85 -18.77
CA PRO A 7 0.74 -23.43 -17.41
C PRO A 7 -0.24 -22.24 -17.41
N THR A 8 -1.03 -22.13 -16.34
CA THR A 8 -1.92 -20.99 -16.10
C THR A 8 -1.12 -19.69 -16.03
N LEU A 9 -1.57 -18.66 -16.76
CA LEU A 9 -0.92 -17.35 -16.80
C LEU A 9 -1.25 -16.52 -15.56
N ILE A 10 -0.25 -15.81 -15.02
CA ILE A 10 -0.43 -14.81 -13.96
C ILE A 10 -1.05 -13.54 -14.57
N PRO A 11 -2.15 -13.00 -14.02
CA PRO A 11 -2.71 -11.74 -14.49
C PRO A 11 -1.70 -10.60 -14.39
N ARG A 12 -1.60 -9.75 -15.42
CA ARG A 12 -0.69 -8.59 -15.45
C ARG A 12 -0.91 -7.63 -14.28
N THR A 13 -2.14 -7.52 -13.79
CA THR A 13 -2.49 -6.68 -12.64
C THR A 13 -1.80 -7.11 -11.36
N VAL A 14 -1.49 -8.40 -11.19
CA VAL A 14 -0.74 -8.90 -10.03
C VAL A 14 0.72 -8.43 -10.08
N LEU A 15 1.29 -8.29 -11.28
CA LEU A 15 2.70 -7.93 -11.47
C LEU A 15 2.95 -6.43 -11.62
N PHE A 16 1.97 -5.70 -12.18
CA PHE A 16 2.14 -4.30 -12.60
C PHE A 16 1.07 -3.35 -12.05
N GLY A 17 0.14 -3.86 -11.23
CA GLY A 17 -0.84 -3.04 -10.53
C GLY A 17 -0.23 -2.30 -9.34
N ASN A 18 -1.03 -1.44 -8.70
CA ASN A 18 -0.63 -0.88 -7.42
C ASN A 18 -0.55 -1.98 -6.36
N PRO A 19 0.41 -1.89 -5.42
CA PRO A 19 0.43 -2.78 -4.26
C PRO A 19 -0.80 -2.53 -3.38
N GLU A 20 -1.22 -3.55 -2.63
CA GLU A 20 -2.28 -3.40 -1.62
C GLU A 20 -1.84 -2.50 -0.48
N LYS A 21 -0.64 -2.75 0.09
CA LYS A 21 0.02 -1.89 1.10
C LYS A 21 1.54 -1.96 0.88
N VAL A 22 2.24 -0.82 0.98
CA VAL A 22 3.71 -0.77 0.82
C VAL A 22 4.34 0.31 1.69
N GLY A 23 5.62 0.12 2.04
CA GLY A 23 6.40 1.08 2.82
C GLY A 23 5.86 1.31 4.23
N PRO A 24 5.63 0.27 5.04
CA PRO A 24 5.14 0.45 6.41
C PRO A 24 6.14 1.20 7.28
N GLN A 25 5.65 2.12 8.12
CA GLN A 25 6.42 2.83 9.14
C GLN A 25 5.60 2.99 10.41
N VAL A 26 6.17 2.61 11.55
CA VAL A 26 5.58 2.89 12.88
C VAL A 26 5.94 4.32 13.27
N SER A 27 5.00 5.07 13.87
CA SER A 27 5.29 6.40 14.42
C SER A 27 6.36 6.32 15.51
N PRO A 28 7.17 7.38 15.74
CA PRO A 28 8.17 7.39 16.81
C PRO A 28 7.59 7.06 18.20
N ASP A 29 6.38 7.55 18.50
CA ASP A 29 5.66 7.23 19.75
C ASP A 29 5.09 5.80 19.83
N GLY A 30 5.18 5.01 18.76
CA GLY A 30 4.75 3.62 18.70
C GLY A 30 3.23 3.40 18.57
N LYS A 31 2.42 4.46 18.45
CA LYS A 31 0.95 4.35 18.48
C LYS A 31 0.31 4.12 17.12
N LEU A 32 0.95 4.56 16.04
CA LEU A 32 0.38 4.55 14.69
C LEU A 32 1.24 3.73 13.73
N LEU A 33 0.59 3.13 12.74
CA LEU A 33 1.21 2.56 11.56
C LEU A 33 0.78 3.37 10.34
N ALA A 34 1.75 3.91 9.60
CA ALA A 34 1.53 4.51 8.29
C ALA A 34 2.05 3.59 7.17
N TYR A 35 1.42 3.66 6.01
CA TYR A 35 1.83 2.95 4.79
C TYR A 35 1.21 3.62 3.55
N LEU A 36 1.68 3.26 2.37
CA LEU A 36 1.05 3.66 1.10
C LEU A 36 0.06 2.60 0.64
N ALA A 37 -1.14 3.03 0.27
CA ALA A 37 -2.16 2.17 -0.34
C ALA A 37 -3.05 2.97 -1.31
N PRO A 38 -3.72 2.30 -2.28
CA PRO A 38 -4.55 2.98 -3.25
C PRO A 38 -5.82 3.58 -2.62
N ASP A 39 -6.08 4.86 -2.90
CA ASP A 39 -7.38 5.50 -2.77
C ASP A 39 -7.82 5.93 -4.18
N ALA A 40 -8.99 5.48 -4.62
CA ALA A 40 -9.47 5.66 -6.00
C ALA A 40 -8.42 5.28 -7.09
N GLY A 41 -7.63 4.22 -6.85
CA GLY A 41 -6.62 3.74 -7.79
C GLY A 41 -5.31 4.53 -7.79
N VAL A 42 -5.13 5.50 -6.89
CA VAL A 42 -3.90 6.30 -6.75
C VAL A 42 -3.31 6.12 -5.35
N LEU A 43 -2.00 5.86 -5.26
CA LEU A 43 -1.33 5.67 -3.96
C LEU A 43 -1.41 6.93 -3.09
N ASN A 44 -1.88 6.74 -1.87
CA ASN A 44 -1.99 7.75 -0.83
C ASN A 44 -1.40 7.24 0.48
N VAL A 45 -1.13 8.14 1.43
CA VAL A 45 -0.72 7.76 2.78
C VAL A 45 -1.95 7.36 3.56
N TRP A 46 -1.90 6.17 4.15
CA TRP A 46 -2.88 5.64 5.07
C TRP A 46 -2.27 5.53 6.45
N VAL A 47 -3.09 5.73 7.47
CA VAL A 47 -2.71 5.55 8.88
C VAL A 47 -3.74 4.68 9.59
N ARG A 48 -3.26 3.92 10.57
CA ARG A 48 -4.11 3.19 11.52
C ARG A 48 -3.48 3.20 12.92
N THR A 49 -4.30 3.02 13.93
CA THR A 49 -3.84 2.73 15.29
C THR A 49 -3.19 1.34 15.32
N LEU A 50 -2.02 1.22 15.93
CA LEU A 50 -1.31 -0.06 15.98
C LEU A 50 -2.14 -1.10 16.73
N GLY A 51 -2.42 -2.24 16.07
CA GLY A 51 -3.25 -3.31 16.63
C GLY A 51 -4.76 -3.13 16.46
N GLN A 52 -5.20 -2.09 15.74
CA GLN A 52 -6.60 -1.86 15.38
C GLN A 52 -6.79 -1.96 13.85
N ASP A 53 -8.06 -2.05 13.44
CA ASP A 53 -8.49 -2.05 12.04
C ASP A 53 -9.28 -0.76 11.72
N ASP A 54 -8.65 0.40 11.97
CA ASP A 54 -9.21 1.75 11.79
C ASP A 54 -8.50 2.55 10.68
N ASP A 55 -7.95 1.82 9.70
CA ASP A 55 -7.20 2.34 8.56
C ASP A 55 -7.96 3.45 7.82
N ARG A 56 -7.31 4.60 7.62
CA ARG A 56 -7.85 5.73 6.86
C ARG A 56 -6.80 6.44 6.03
N ALA A 57 -7.16 6.90 4.84
CA ALA A 57 -6.32 7.79 4.06
C ALA A 57 -6.22 9.18 4.74
N VAL A 58 -5.00 9.71 4.84
CA VAL A 58 -4.73 11.08 5.33
C VAL A 58 -4.35 12.05 4.20
N THR A 59 -4.18 11.53 2.99
CA THR A 59 -3.93 12.32 1.78
C THR A 59 -4.95 11.97 0.70
N ALA A 60 -5.08 12.84 -0.30
CA ALA A 60 -6.03 12.70 -1.39
C ALA A 60 -5.42 13.05 -2.76
N ASP A 61 -4.22 12.53 -3.07
CA ASP A 61 -3.66 12.64 -4.43
C ASP A 61 -4.53 11.87 -5.42
N ARG A 62 -4.72 12.45 -6.60
CA ARG A 62 -5.56 11.91 -7.69
C ARG A 62 -4.82 11.79 -9.01
N LYS A 63 -3.51 12.05 -9.04
CA LYS A 63 -2.72 12.13 -10.27
C LYS A 63 -1.53 11.18 -10.26
N ARG A 64 -0.51 11.50 -9.46
CA ARG A 64 0.80 10.83 -9.56
C ARG A 64 0.94 9.69 -8.54
N GLY A 65 0.23 9.79 -7.42
CA GLY A 65 0.43 8.94 -6.27
C GLY A 65 1.68 9.31 -5.47
N ILE A 66 1.55 9.20 -4.15
CA ILE A 66 2.65 9.43 -3.22
C ILE A 66 3.58 8.22 -3.28
N ARG A 67 4.90 8.49 -3.33
CA ARG A 67 5.94 7.45 -3.45
C ARG A 67 6.83 7.34 -2.21
N ALA A 68 6.84 8.37 -1.38
CA ALA A 68 7.61 8.42 -0.16
C ALA A 68 6.88 9.29 0.85
N PHE A 69 6.98 8.91 2.12
CA PHE A 69 6.50 9.66 3.27
C PHE A 69 7.42 9.32 4.46
N PHE A 70 7.40 10.16 5.49
CA PHE A 70 8.12 9.95 6.73
C PHE A 70 7.34 10.59 7.87
N TRP A 71 7.49 10.03 9.08
CA TRP A 71 7.04 10.67 10.31
C TRP A 71 7.95 11.84 10.67
N GLN A 72 7.40 12.85 11.35
CA GLN A 72 8.25 13.83 12.04
C GLN A 72 8.87 13.13 13.27
N GLU A 73 10.12 13.46 13.61
CA GLU A 73 10.89 12.89 14.73
C GLU A 73 10.16 12.89 16.08
N ASP A 74 9.34 13.91 16.37
CA ASP A 74 8.61 14.10 17.63
C ASP A 74 7.17 13.56 17.61
N SER A 75 6.80 12.81 16.57
CA SER A 75 5.44 12.28 16.35
C SER A 75 5.12 11.00 17.14
#